data_AF-A0A656D9W6-F1
#
_entry.id   AF-A0A656D9W6-F1
#
_cell.length_a   1.000
_cell.length_b   1.000
_cell.length_c   1.000
_cell.angle_alpha   90.00
_cell.angle_beta   90.00
_cell.angle_gamma   90.00
#
_symmetry.space_group_name_H-M   'P 1'
#
loop_
_entity.id
_entity.type
_entity.pdbx_description
1 polymer ?
#
loop_
_entity_poly.entity_id
_entity_poly.type
_entity_poly.pdbx_seq_one_letter_code
_entity_poly.pdbx_strand_id
1 'polypeptide(L)' 'ENSIIGPYTTVSDGVEISYSSIRNSIIGDDAKIQNALLESSIVGSGAVVKGDYKRVNIGDSSEVEFY' A
#
# COMPACT_ATOMS: atom_id res chain seq x y z
N GLU A 1 -4.34 6.21 -9.34
CA GLU A 1 -5.69 6.54 -9.86
C GLU A 1 -6.74 6.40 -8.75
N ASN A 2 -7.76 7.26 -8.65
CA ASN A 2 -8.87 7.11 -7.68
C ASN A 2 -8.45 6.77 -6.24
N SER A 3 -7.40 7.43 -5.74
CA SER A 3 -6.82 7.12 -4.43
C SER A 3 -6.64 8.35 -3.56
N ILE A 4 -6.75 8.14 -2.26
CA ILE A 4 -6.49 9.14 -1.23
C ILE A 4 -5.25 8.71 -0.45
N ILE A 5 -4.25 9.59 -0.39
CA ILE A 5 -3.00 9.34 0.34
C ILE A 5 -2.86 10.42 1.41
N GLY A 6 -2.84 10.00 2.67
CA GLY A 6 -2.64 10.85 3.83
C GLY A 6 -3.80 10.83 4.84
N PRO A 7 -3.59 11.47 6.01
CA PRO A 7 -2.35 12.13 6.42
C PRO A 7 -1.25 11.13 6.84
N TYR A 8 -0.02 11.63 7.03
CA TYR A 8 1.12 10.89 7.60
C TYR A 8 1.53 9.64 6.83
N THR A 9 1.49 9.69 5.50
CA THR A 9 1.93 8.58 4.66
C THR A 9 3.21 8.93 3.93
N THR A 10 4.20 8.05 4.01
CA THR A 10 5.41 8.09 3.19
C THR A 10 5.20 7.18 1.98
N VAL A 11 5.46 7.70 0.79
CA VAL A 11 5.40 6.94 -0.46
C VAL A 11 6.75 7.11 -1.16
N SER A 12 7.47 6.00 -1.34
CA SER A 12 8.78 5.98 -2.01
C SER A 12 8.66 5.98 -3.54
N ASP A 13 9.78 5.85 -4.25
CA ASP A 13 9.81 5.99 -5.71
C ASP A 13 9.20 4.77 -6.43
N GLY A 14 8.71 4.96 -7.65
CA GLY A 14 8.17 3.87 -8.48
C GLY A 14 6.84 3.25 -7.99
N VAL A 15 6.25 3.76 -6.92
CA VAL A 15 5.02 3.20 -6.33
C VAL A 15 3.79 3.42 -7.24
N GLU A 16 3.04 2.35 -7.47
CA GLU A 16 1.77 2.36 -8.20
C GLU A 16 0.60 2.18 -7.23
N ILE A 17 -0.28 3.19 -7.11
CA ILE A 17 -1.46 3.14 -6.23
C ILE A 17 -2.75 3.40 -7.03
N SER A 18 -3.75 2.51 -6.90
CA SER A 18 -5.04 2.62 -7.58
C SER A 18 -6.23 2.18 -6.72
N TYR A 19 -7.32 2.94 -6.74
CA TYR A 19 -8.56 2.62 -6.02
C TYR A 19 -8.36 2.37 -4.52
N SER A 20 -7.55 3.21 -3.87
CA SER A 20 -7.07 2.95 -2.50
C SER A 20 -7.16 4.16 -1.58
N SER A 21 -7.31 3.92 -0.28
CA SER A 21 -7.22 4.94 0.76
C SER A 21 -6.10 4.58 1.74
N ILE A 22 -5.04 5.38 1.80
CA ILE A 22 -3.84 5.11 2.57
C ILE A 22 -3.61 6.24 3.56
N ARG A 23 -3.46 5.94 4.86
CA ARG A 23 -3.11 6.91 5.90
C ARG A 23 -2.17 6.31 6.94
N ASN A 24 -1.38 7.15 7.60
CA ASN A 24 -0.47 6.73 8.67
C ASN A 24 0.41 5.52 8.29
N SER A 25 0.94 5.47 7.05
CA SER A 25 1.58 4.26 6.52
C SER A 25 2.90 4.56 5.80
N ILE A 26 3.75 3.55 5.63
CA ILE A 26 5.00 3.64 4.87
C ILE A 26 4.92 2.68 3.68
N ILE A 27 5.11 3.19 2.47
CA ILE A 27 5.10 2.42 1.23
C ILE A 27 6.50 2.48 0.60
N GLY A 28 7.17 1.33 0.50
CA GLY A 28 8.52 1.17 -0.06
C GLY A 28 8.55 1.24 -1.59
N ASP A 29 9.76 1.28 -2.15
CA ASP A 29 9.99 1.49 -3.58
C ASP A 29 9.32 0.42 -4.45
N ASP A 30 8.85 0.79 -5.63
CA ASP A 30 8.26 -0.14 -6.63
C ASP A 30 7.05 -0.98 -6.13
N ALA A 31 6.45 -0.60 -5.00
CA ALA A 31 5.28 -1.30 -4.48
C ALA A 31 4.02 -1.06 -5.34
N LYS A 32 3.14 -2.06 -5.42
CA LYS A 32 1.88 -1.99 -6.17
C LYS A 32 0.70 -2.21 -5.23
N ILE A 33 -0.20 -1.23 -5.16
CA ILE A 33 -1.34 -1.23 -4.26
C ILE A 33 -2.62 -0.98 -5.07
N GLN A 34 -3.57 -1.90 -4.96
CA GLN A 34 -4.82 -1.83 -5.72
C GLN A 34 -6.02 -2.24 -4.87
N ASN A 35 -7.12 -1.48 -4.94
CA ASN A 35 -8.38 -1.78 -4.26
C ASN A 35 -8.20 -1.97 -2.74
N ALA A 36 -7.37 -1.15 -2.10
CA ALA A 36 -6.86 -1.39 -0.75
C ALA A 36 -7.12 -0.22 0.21
N LEU A 37 -7.40 -0.53 1.48
CA LEU A 37 -7.45 0.47 2.55
C LEU A 37 -6.34 0.22 3.58
N LEU A 38 -5.49 1.22 3.74
CA LEU A 38 -4.24 1.12 4.50
C LEU A 38 -4.25 2.13 5.63
N GLU A 39 -4.14 1.64 6.86
CA GLU A 39 -4.01 2.45 8.06
C GLU A 39 -2.92 1.87 8.96
N SER A 40 -2.00 2.71 9.42
CA SER A 40 -0.98 2.30 10.40
C SER A 40 -0.17 1.08 9.94
N SER A 41 0.25 1.08 8.67
CA SER A 41 0.75 -0.07 7.91
C SER A 41 2.14 0.17 7.29
N ILE A 42 2.85 -0.92 6.99
CA ILE A 42 4.14 -0.89 6.28
C ILE A 42 4.05 -1.84 5.08
N VAL A 43 4.32 -1.32 3.89
CA VAL A 43 4.42 -2.08 2.64
C VAL A 43 5.86 -2.02 2.16
N GLY A 44 6.56 -3.16 2.17
CA GLY A 44 7.97 -3.26 1.76
C GLY A 44 8.21 -3.00 0.27
N SER A 45 9.47 -2.87 -0.13
CA SER A 45 9.84 -2.56 -1.51
C SER A 45 9.50 -3.72 -2.46
N GLY A 46 8.90 -3.41 -3.62
CA GLY A 46 8.43 -4.37 -4.60
C GLY A 46 7.24 -5.22 -4.14
N ALA A 47 6.63 -4.91 -2.99
CA ALA A 47 5.49 -5.66 -2.49
C ALA A 47 4.21 -5.36 -3.28
N VAL A 48 3.36 -6.37 -3.42
CA VAL A 48 2.07 -6.26 -4.12
C VAL A 48 0.94 -6.50 -3.12
N VAL A 49 0.00 -5.57 -3.05
CA VAL A 49 -1.19 -5.70 -2.20
C VAL A 49 -2.46 -5.42 -2.99
N LYS A 50 -3.39 -6.38 -2.95
CA LYS A 50 -4.67 -6.32 -3.67
C LYS A 50 -5.83 -6.74 -2.76
N GLY A 51 -6.94 -6.00 -2.84
CA GLY A 51 -8.20 -6.34 -2.18
C GLY A 51 -8.47 -5.60 -0.86
N ASP A 52 -9.60 -5.90 -0.24
CA ASP A 52 -10.13 -5.16 0.91
C ASP A 52 -9.36 -5.48 2.21
N TYR A 53 -8.53 -4.56 2.69
CA TYR A 53 -7.97 -4.65 4.04
C TYR A 53 -7.93 -3.30 4.73
N LYS A 54 -7.50 -3.27 6.00
CA LYS A 54 -7.38 -2.06 6.83
C LYS A 54 -5.98 -1.81 7.36
N ARG A 55 -5.27 -2.87 7.76
CA ARG A 55 -3.89 -2.80 8.27
C ARG A 55 -3.11 -4.03 7.83
N VAL A 56 -1.96 -3.82 7.18
CA VAL A 56 -1.05 -4.87 6.74
C VAL A 56 0.39 -4.40 6.96
N ASN A 57 1.21 -5.27 7.54
CA ASN A 57 2.66 -5.10 7.54
C ASN A 57 3.23 -6.23 6.70
N ILE A 58 3.79 -5.89 5.55
CA ILE A 58 4.33 -6.83 4.57
C ILE A 58 5.78 -6.46 4.26
N GLY A 59 6.64 -7.48 4.16
CA GLY A 59 8.05 -7.31 3.83
C GLY A 59 8.31 -7.14 2.34
N ASP A 60 9.57 -6.96 1.99
CA ASP A 60 9.99 -6.72 0.60
C ASP A 60 9.63 -7.90 -0.32
N SER A 61 9.30 -7.58 -1.57
CA SER A 61 8.99 -8.54 -2.66
C SER A 61 7.97 -9.60 -2.28
N SER A 62 7.08 -9.29 -1.32
CA SER A 62 6.02 -10.16 -0.86
C SER A 62 4.70 -9.79 -1.52
N GLU A 63 3.82 -10.78 -1.74
CA GLU A 63 2.50 -10.56 -2.32
C GLU A 63 1.41 -11.03 -1.35
N VAL A 64 0.39 -10.20 -1.21
CA VAL A 64 -0.81 -10.53 -0.44
C VAL A 64 -2.04 -10.14 -1.25
N GLU A 65 -2.92 -11.11 -1.46
CA GLU A 65 -4.20 -10.95 -2.15
C GLU A 65 -5.33 -11.44 -1.25
N PHE A 66 -6.35 -10.61 -1.08
CA PHE A 66 -7.56 -10.92 -0.33
C PHE A 66 -8.78 -10.96 -1.26
N TYR A 67 -9.65 -11.95 -1.07
CA TYR A 67 -10.89 -12.14 -1.82
C TYR A 67 -12.13 -11.79 -1.00
#